data_AF-A0A2D6A5F8-F1
#
_entry.id   AF-A0A2D6A5F8-F1
#
_cell.length_a   1.000
_cell.length_b   1.000
_cell.length_c   1.000
_cell.angle_alpha   90.00
_cell.angle_beta   90.00
_cell.angle_gamma   90.00
#
_symmetry.space_group_name_H-M   'P 1'
#
loop_
_entity.id
_entity.type
_entity.pdbx_description
1 polymer ?
#
loop_
_entity_poly.entity_id
_entity_poly.type
_entity_poly.pdbx_seq_one_letter_code
_entity_poly.pdbx_strand_id
1 'polypeptide(L)'
;MDFKELKETLLKVFIWFLVVTAIGAIIAVLVGEFGDFLGKVLVSTLSISAASICAMSCAAFIEKRQRQGWGLAGIALAAVTAVLIITGLWVEVGDTDYWKTTISLGVAAAALAHIFLLLLPDLDAQHRWTQQVSAIAITTLAVQIIGAVLAEIDEDVYYRLLAAVGIVVGLGTLIVPILMKLSKEGKRVADPWHYSREEVETLILERVEGDRFTDPAGRTYKVTRTDAEESGDGGTREGESEEVAT
;
A
#
# COMPACT_ATOMS: atom_id res chain seq x y z
N MET A 1 34.17 -9.35 -8.16
CA MET A 1 32.75 -9.40 -8.57
C MET A 1 32.09 -8.14 -8.06
N ASP A 2 31.55 -7.33 -8.98
CA ASP A 2 30.86 -6.09 -8.65
C ASP A 2 29.53 -6.41 -7.96
N PHE A 3 29.17 -5.65 -6.92
CA PHE A 3 27.94 -5.86 -6.15
C PHE A 3 26.68 -5.73 -7.02
N LYS A 4 26.76 -4.93 -8.09
CA LYS A 4 25.71 -4.84 -9.11
C LYS A 4 25.53 -6.14 -9.89
N GLU A 5 26.62 -6.76 -10.33
CA GLU A 5 26.57 -8.02 -11.10
C GLU A 5 26.08 -9.19 -10.24
N LEU A 6 26.45 -9.23 -8.95
CA LEU A 6 25.96 -10.24 -8.02
C LEU A 6 24.45 -10.12 -7.80
N LYS A 7 23.94 -8.89 -7.59
CA LYS A 7 22.51 -8.61 -7.45
C LYS A 7 21.73 -8.99 -8.70
N GLU A 8 22.23 -8.63 -9.88
CA GLU A 8 21.58 -8.95 -11.15
C GLU A 8 21.53 -10.46 -11.40
N THR A 9 22.61 -11.18 -11.06
CA THR A 9 22.68 -12.64 -11.18
C THR A 9 21.72 -13.33 -10.21
N LEU A 10 21.70 -12.90 -8.94
CA LEU A 10 20.75 -13.39 -7.94
C LEU A 10 19.30 -13.18 -8.38
N LEU A 11 18.99 -11.99 -8.92
CA LEU A 11 17.65 -11.68 -9.37
C LEU A 11 17.23 -12.57 -10.55
N LYS A 12 18.12 -12.80 -11.52
CA LYS A 12 17.87 -13.71 -12.65
C LYS A 12 17.66 -15.15 -12.20
N VAL A 13 18.49 -15.65 -11.29
CA VAL A 13 18.36 -17.00 -10.71
C VAL A 13 17.04 -17.14 -9.95
N PHE A 14 16.67 -16.13 -9.17
CA PHE A 14 15.42 -16.10 -8.43
C PHE A 14 14.21 -16.10 -9.37
N ILE A 15 14.22 -15.27 -10.42
CA ILE A 15 13.17 -15.26 -11.46
C ILE A 15 13.08 -16.63 -12.13
N TRP A 16 14.20 -17.24 -12.50
CA TRP A 16 14.22 -18.58 -13.11
C TRP A 16 13.62 -19.64 -12.19
N PHE A 17 13.98 -19.60 -10.89
CA PHE A 17 13.42 -20.50 -9.88
C PHE A 17 11.90 -20.33 -9.73
N LEU A 18 11.40 -19.10 -9.73
CA LEU A 18 9.97 -18.82 -9.72
C LEU A 18 9.26 -19.37 -10.96
N VAL A 19 9.85 -19.20 -12.15
CA VAL A 19 9.28 -19.71 -13.41
C VAL A 19 9.20 -21.24 -13.40
N VAL A 20 10.26 -21.94 -12.98
CA VAL A 20 10.25 -23.40 -12.87
C VAL A 20 9.22 -23.88 -11.86
N THR A 21 9.12 -23.21 -10.71
CA THR A 21 8.12 -23.51 -9.69
C THR A 21 6.70 -23.31 -10.22
N ALA A 22 6.45 -22.22 -10.95
CA ALA A 22 5.16 -21.94 -11.57
C ALA A 22 4.79 -22.99 -12.63
N ILE A 23 5.74 -23.39 -13.48
CA ILE A 23 5.54 -24.46 -14.48
C ILE A 23 5.21 -25.78 -13.77
N GLY A 24 5.94 -26.14 -12.71
CA GLY A 24 5.67 -27.34 -11.92
C GLY A 24 4.27 -27.34 -11.32
N ALA A 25 3.84 -26.21 -10.75
CA ALA A 25 2.49 -26.03 -10.22
C ALA A 25 1.43 -26.13 -11.33
N ILE A 26 1.65 -25.51 -12.50
CA ILE A 26 0.72 -25.58 -13.65
C ILE A 26 0.61 -27.00 -14.17
N ILE A 27 1.72 -27.73 -14.31
CA ILE A 27 1.71 -29.13 -14.74
C ILE A 27 0.96 -29.99 -13.72
N ALA A 28 1.21 -29.80 -12.42
CA ALA A 28 0.48 -30.50 -11.36
C ALA A 28 -1.03 -30.23 -11.45
N VAL A 29 -1.43 -28.99 -11.76
CA VAL A 29 -2.83 -28.62 -11.98
C VAL A 29 -3.42 -29.29 -13.23
N LEU A 30 -2.68 -29.35 -14.34
CA LEU A 30 -3.15 -29.88 -15.62
C LEU A 30 -3.18 -31.41 -15.69
N VAL A 31 -2.31 -32.10 -14.95
CA VAL A 31 -2.25 -33.57 -14.90
C VAL A 31 -3.41 -34.16 -14.07
N GLY A 32 -4.11 -33.35 -13.29
CA GLY A 32 -5.48 -33.63 -12.88
C GLY A 32 -5.66 -34.63 -11.73
N GLU A 33 -4.60 -35.26 -11.23
CA GLU A 33 -4.68 -36.00 -9.95
C GLU A 33 -4.42 -35.03 -8.77
N PHE A 34 -5.29 -34.03 -8.62
CA PHE A 34 -5.42 -33.37 -7.34
C PHE A 34 -6.02 -34.37 -6.35
N GLY A 35 -5.15 -35.08 -5.63
CA GLY A 35 -5.61 -35.83 -4.46
C GLY A 35 -6.25 -34.86 -3.45
N ASP A 36 -7.32 -35.30 -2.80
CA ASP A 36 -8.04 -34.51 -1.78
C ASP A 36 -7.10 -33.83 -0.79
N PHE A 37 -6.04 -34.55 -0.35
CA PHE A 37 -5.04 -34.01 0.55
C PHE A 37 -4.33 -32.76 0.01
N LEU A 38 -3.86 -32.79 -1.24
CA LEU A 38 -3.15 -31.66 -1.85
C LEU A 38 -4.07 -30.45 -2.02
N GLY A 39 -5.33 -30.68 -2.41
CA GLY A 39 -6.36 -29.64 -2.47
C GLY A 39 -6.57 -28.99 -1.09
N LYS A 40 -6.67 -29.80 -0.03
CA LYS A 40 -6.82 -29.30 1.35
C LYS A 40 -5.62 -28.45 1.80
N VAL A 41 -4.40 -28.88 1.49
CA VAL A 41 -3.17 -28.13 1.80
C VAL A 41 -3.10 -26.82 1.00
N LEU A 42 -3.49 -26.83 -0.28
CA LEU A 42 -3.44 -25.64 -1.12
C LEU A 42 -4.46 -24.58 -0.68
N VAL A 43 -5.70 -24.98 -0.39
CA VAL A 43 -6.73 -24.05 0.10
C VAL A 43 -6.40 -23.52 1.49
N SER A 44 -5.85 -24.34 2.40
CA SER A 44 -5.45 -23.86 3.73
C SER A 44 -4.29 -22.87 3.67
N THR A 45 -3.24 -23.14 2.88
CA THR A 45 -2.12 -22.21 2.69
C THR A 45 -2.54 -20.92 1.99
N LEU A 46 -3.41 -21.00 0.99
CA LEU A 46 -4.01 -19.83 0.34
C LEU A 46 -4.83 -19.00 1.34
N SER A 47 -5.65 -19.64 2.17
CA SER A 47 -6.48 -18.98 3.17
C SER A 47 -5.63 -18.27 4.22
N ILE A 48 -4.56 -18.91 4.71
CA ILE A 48 -3.60 -18.30 5.65
C ILE A 48 -2.93 -17.08 4.99
N SER A 49 -2.50 -17.21 3.73
CA SER A 49 -1.86 -16.11 3.00
C SER A 49 -2.82 -14.93 2.79
N ALA A 50 -4.06 -15.20 2.36
CA ALA A 50 -5.09 -14.20 2.18
C ALA A 50 -5.45 -13.49 3.51
N ALA A 51 -5.62 -14.26 4.59
CA ALA A 51 -5.90 -13.71 5.92
C ALA A 51 -4.73 -12.86 6.45
N SER A 52 -3.48 -13.26 6.18
CA SER A 52 -2.29 -12.49 6.54
C SER A 52 -2.24 -11.13 5.82
N ILE A 53 -2.52 -11.12 4.51
CA ILE A 53 -2.60 -9.88 3.72
C ILE A 53 -3.72 -8.98 4.24
N CYS A 54 -4.90 -9.55 4.50
CA CYS A 54 -6.03 -8.81 5.07
C CYS A 54 -5.67 -8.22 6.43
N ALA A 55 -5.09 -9.01 7.34
CA ALA A 55 -4.66 -8.55 8.65
C ALA A 55 -3.61 -7.44 8.56
N MET A 56 -2.62 -7.57 7.67
CA MET A 56 -1.60 -6.55 7.44
C MET A 56 -2.21 -5.24 6.93
N SER A 57 -3.17 -5.31 6.02
CA SER A 57 -3.85 -4.11 5.51
C SER A 57 -4.66 -3.39 6.58
N CYS A 58 -5.34 -4.15 7.45
CA CYS A 58 -6.06 -3.62 8.59
C CYS A 58 -5.09 -3.01 9.62
N ALA A 59 -3.96 -3.66 9.90
CA ALA A 59 -2.94 -3.16 10.82
C ALA A 59 -2.33 -1.84 10.32
N ALA A 60 -1.98 -1.76 9.04
CA ALA A 60 -1.48 -0.54 8.43
C ALA A 60 -2.49 0.63 8.51
N PHE A 61 -3.78 0.34 8.43
CA PHE A 61 -4.83 1.35 8.61
C PHE A 61 -4.96 1.83 10.05
N ILE A 62 -4.82 0.93 11.04
CA ILE A 62 -4.81 1.29 12.47
C ILE A 62 -3.68 2.28 12.75
N GLU A 63 -2.48 1.96 12.27
CA GLU A 63 -1.28 2.78 12.47
C GLU A 63 -1.45 4.18 11.87
N LYS A 64 -2.00 4.27 10.65
CA LYS A 64 -2.10 5.56 9.93
C LYS A 64 -3.27 6.45 10.37
N ARG A 65 -4.42 5.89 10.79
CA ARG A 65 -5.64 6.67 11.06
C ARG A 65 -6.05 6.69 12.54
N GLN A 66 -5.30 6.04 13.44
CA GLN A 66 -5.57 5.91 14.88
C GLN A 66 -6.98 5.38 15.24
N ARG A 67 -7.73 4.81 14.29
CA ARG A 67 -9.05 4.21 14.54
C ARG A 67 -8.92 2.72 14.82
N GLN A 68 -8.46 2.40 16.03
CA GLN A 68 -8.15 1.03 16.46
C GLN A 68 -9.35 0.06 16.36
N GLY A 69 -10.56 0.51 16.70
CA GLY A 69 -11.73 -0.38 16.75
C GLY A 69 -12.09 -1.03 15.41
N TRP A 70 -12.10 -0.25 14.33
CA TRP A 70 -12.48 -0.74 12.99
C TRP A 70 -11.42 -1.65 12.37
N GLY A 71 -10.13 -1.35 12.59
CA GLY A 71 -9.06 -2.20 12.11
C GLY A 71 -8.97 -3.53 12.87
N LEU A 72 -9.16 -3.51 14.20
CA LEU A 72 -9.22 -4.73 15.01
C LEU A 72 -10.36 -5.65 14.58
N ALA A 73 -11.54 -5.08 14.29
CA ALA A 73 -12.67 -5.85 13.77
C ALA A 73 -12.33 -6.55 12.45
N GLY A 74 -11.64 -5.86 11.52
CA GLY A 74 -11.19 -6.46 10.26
C GLY A 74 -10.17 -7.58 10.45
N ILE A 75 -9.21 -7.42 11.37
CA ILE A 75 -8.23 -8.48 11.71
C ILE A 75 -8.93 -9.69 12.30
N ALA A 76 -9.83 -9.48 13.27
CA ALA A 76 -10.59 -10.55 13.89
C ALA A 76 -11.44 -11.30 12.86
N LEU A 77 -12.11 -10.58 11.96
CA LEU A 77 -12.94 -11.16 10.91
C LEU A 77 -12.12 -12.02 9.93
N ALA A 78 -10.94 -11.54 9.50
CA ALA A 78 -10.04 -12.30 8.64
C ALA A 78 -9.52 -13.57 9.33
N ALA A 79 -9.15 -13.48 10.61
CA ALA A 79 -8.68 -14.61 11.40
C ALA A 79 -9.78 -15.66 11.58
N VAL A 80 -10.99 -15.25 11.97
CA VAL A 80 -12.14 -16.15 12.14
C VAL A 80 -12.47 -16.84 10.82
N THR A 81 -12.48 -16.09 9.70
CA THR A 81 -12.73 -16.67 8.37
C THR A 81 -11.70 -17.74 8.03
N ALA A 82 -10.41 -17.48 8.24
CA ALA A 82 -9.35 -18.45 7.95
C ALA A 82 -9.52 -19.73 8.77
N VAL A 83 -9.82 -19.58 10.07
CA VAL A 83 -10.07 -20.73 10.96
C VAL A 83 -11.29 -21.53 10.49
N LEU A 84 -12.38 -20.87 10.10
CA LEU A 84 -13.56 -21.54 9.57
C LEU A 84 -13.25 -22.30 8.26
N ILE A 85 -12.58 -21.68 7.29
CA ILE A 85 -12.22 -22.36 6.04
C ILE A 85 -11.36 -23.59 6.31
N ILE A 86 -10.32 -23.46 7.15
CA ILE A 86 -9.41 -24.57 7.48
C ILE A 86 -10.19 -25.67 8.22
N THR A 87 -10.98 -25.32 9.22
CA THR A 87 -11.72 -26.31 10.03
C THR A 87 -12.75 -27.03 9.18
N GLY A 88 -13.56 -26.31 8.39
CA GLY A 88 -14.57 -26.89 7.51
C GLY A 88 -13.97 -27.87 6.49
N LEU A 89 -12.79 -27.54 5.97
CA LEU A 89 -12.10 -28.34 4.99
C LEU A 89 -11.48 -29.63 5.56
N TRP A 90 -10.91 -29.57 6.77
CA TRP A 90 -10.29 -30.73 7.41
C TRP A 90 -11.31 -31.65 8.09
N VAL A 91 -12.39 -31.08 8.65
CA VAL A 91 -13.49 -31.84 9.27
C VAL A 91 -14.50 -32.32 8.23
N GLU A 92 -14.33 -31.93 6.96
CA GLU A 92 -15.24 -32.28 5.85
C GLU A 92 -16.70 -31.92 6.17
N VAL A 93 -16.88 -30.69 6.67
CA VAL A 93 -18.22 -30.18 7.00
C VAL A 93 -19.04 -30.10 5.73
N GLY A 94 -20.03 -30.97 5.59
CA GLY A 94 -20.95 -31.01 4.46
C GLY A 94 -22.15 -30.07 4.59
N ASP A 95 -22.23 -29.30 5.68
CA ASP A 95 -23.35 -28.39 5.93
C ASP A 95 -23.26 -27.13 5.04
N THR A 96 -24.27 -26.92 4.22
CA THR A 96 -24.33 -25.78 3.28
C THR A 96 -24.36 -24.45 4.02
N ASP A 97 -25.06 -24.38 5.17
CA ASP A 97 -25.19 -23.13 5.95
C ASP A 97 -23.85 -22.70 6.56
N TYR A 98 -23.03 -23.67 6.97
CA TYR A 98 -21.64 -23.43 7.37
C TYR A 98 -20.82 -22.76 6.26
N TRP A 99 -20.90 -23.26 5.03
CA TRP A 99 -20.15 -22.68 3.91
C TRP A 99 -20.69 -21.32 3.48
N LYS A 100 -22.01 -21.12 3.49
CA LYS A 100 -22.64 -19.82 3.22
C LYS A 100 -22.17 -18.74 4.18
N THR A 101 -22.16 -19.04 5.47
CA THR A 101 -21.70 -18.10 6.51
C THR A 101 -20.20 -17.85 6.39
N THR A 102 -19.39 -18.89 6.17
CA THR A 102 -17.94 -18.79 5.99
C THR A 102 -17.55 -17.92 4.79
N ILE A 103 -18.17 -18.16 3.63
CA ILE A 103 -17.93 -17.35 2.41
C ILE A 103 -18.35 -15.91 2.64
N SER A 104 -19.52 -15.68 3.25
CA SER A 104 -20.01 -14.33 3.54
C SER A 104 -19.06 -13.56 4.45
N LEU A 105 -18.53 -14.21 5.48
CA LEU A 105 -17.56 -13.64 6.40
C LEU A 105 -16.25 -13.30 5.71
N GLY A 106 -15.78 -14.19 4.81
CA GLY A 106 -14.58 -13.97 4.03
C GLY A 106 -14.70 -12.82 3.03
N VAL A 107 -15.85 -12.70 2.37
CA VAL A 107 -16.15 -11.58 1.47
C VAL A 107 -16.17 -10.26 2.26
N ALA A 108 -16.78 -10.25 3.45
CA ALA A 108 -16.79 -9.08 4.31
C ALA A 108 -15.38 -8.69 4.79
N ALA A 109 -14.56 -9.67 5.18
CA ALA A 109 -13.17 -9.44 5.58
C ALA A 109 -12.33 -8.87 4.42
N ALA A 110 -12.46 -9.46 3.23
CA ALA A 110 -11.77 -9.00 2.03
C ALA A 110 -12.20 -7.58 1.62
N ALA A 111 -13.51 -7.28 1.68
CA ALA A 111 -14.03 -5.95 1.37
C ALA A 111 -13.49 -4.88 2.33
N LEU A 112 -13.45 -5.16 3.64
CA LEU A 112 -12.88 -4.26 4.64
C LEU A 112 -11.39 -4.03 4.40
N ALA A 113 -10.62 -5.09 4.19
CA ALA A 113 -9.20 -5.00 3.84
C ALA A 113 -9.01 -4.09 2.60
N HIS A 114 -9.79 -4.32 1.55
CA HIS A 114 -9.72 -3.55 0.31
C HIS A 114 -10.01 -2.06 0.52
N ILE A 115 -11.05 -1.73 1.30
CA ILE A 115 -11.39 -0.35 1.63
C ILE A 115 -10.27 0.31 2.44
N PHE A 116 -9.67 -0.40 3.39
CA PHE A 116 -8.55 0.11 4.19
C PHE A 116 -7.29 0.37 3.36
N LEU A 117 -6.95 -0.53 2.44
CA LEU A 117 -5.90 -0.31 1.45
C LEU A 117 -6.16 0.95 0.61
N LEU A 118 -7.41 1.17 0.22
CA LEU A 118 -7.79 2.31 -0.60
C LEU A 118 -7.76 3.64 0.16
N LEU A 119 -8.01 3.61 1.47
CA LEU A 119 -7.97 4.78 2.36
C LEU A 119 -6.57 5.12 2.88
N LEU A 120 -5.59 4.23 2.66
CA LEU A 120 -4.21 4.41 3.11
C LEU A 120 -3.53 5.60 2.42
N PRO A 121 -3.63 5.80 1.09
CA PRO A 121 -3.01 6.95 0.43
C PRO A 121 -3.63 8.27 0.90
N ASP A 122 -2.77 9.26 1.21
CA ASP A 122 -3.24 10.63 1.46
C ASP A 122 -3.38 11.33 0.11
N LEU A 123 -4.60 11.39 -0.40
CA LEU A 123 -4.94 12.17 -1.59
C LEU A 123 -5.41 13.57 -1.19
N ASP A 124 -4.98 14.57 -1.96
CA ASP A 124 -5.44 15.95 -1.88
C ASP A 124 -6.98 16.02 -2.01
N ALA A 125 -7.61 17.00 -1.37
CA ALA A 125 -9.07 17.09 -1.18
C ALA A 125 -9.90 16.89 -2.46
N GLN A 126 -9.35 17.27 -3.62
CA GLN A 126 -9.99 17.12 -4.94
C GLN A 126 -10.12 15.66 -5.42
N HIS A 127 -9.29 14.74 -4.92
CA HIS A 127 -9.28 13.33 -5.34
C HIS A 127 -9.85 12.37 -4.28
N ARG A 128 -10.32 12.90 -3.13
CA ARG A 128 -10.98 12.11 -2.08
C ARG A 128 -12.30 11.50 -2.52
N TRP A 129 -12.99 12.13 -3.48
CA TRP A 129 -14.22 11.58 -4.03
C TRP A 129 -14.00 10.22 -4.70
N THR A 130 -12.86 10.01 -5.36
CA THR A 130 -12.50 8.73 -5.98
C THR A 130 -12.37 7.59 -4.96
N GLN A 131 -11.83 7.90 -3.75
CA GLN A 131 -11.77 6.93 -2.66
C GLN A 131 -13.17 6.56 -2.15
N GLN A 132 -14.08 7.53 -2.04
CA GLN A 132 -15.46 7.28 -1.62
C GLN A 132 -16.24 6.47 -2.65
N VAL A 133 -16.16 6.82 -3.93
CA VAL A 133 -16.83 6.09 -5.03
C VAL A 133 -16.36 4.63 -5.07
N SER A 134 -15.05 4.41 -4.96
CA SER A 134 -14.48 3.07 -4.98
C SER A 134 -14.88 2.28 -3.73
N ALA A 135 -14.91 2.89 -2.54
CA ALA A 135 -15.38 2.23 -1.33
C ALA A 135 -16.87 1.82 -1.42
N ILE A 136 -17.71 2.68 -2.02
CA ILE A 136 -19.12 2.36 -2.29
C ILE A 136 -19.23 1.22 -3.31
N ALA A 137 -18.43 1.23 -4.37
CA ALA A 137 -18.43 0.16 -5.36
C ALA A 137 -18.01 -1.19 -4.75
N ILE A 138 -16.96 -1.21 -3.92
CA ILE A 138 -16.50 -2.40 -3.20
C ILE A 138 -17.59 -2.92 -2.26
N THR A 139 -18.23 -2.03 -1.50
CA THR A 139 -19.31 -2.40 -0.58
C THR A 139 -20.50 -2.98 -1.33
N THR A 140 -20.90 -2.34 -2.44
CA THR A 140 -21.96 -2.84 -3.32
C THR A 140 -21.65 -4.23 -3.84
N LEU A 141 -20.42 -4.45 -4.32
CA LEU A 141 -19.99 -5.77 -4.80
C LEU A 141 -20.04 -6.82 -3.69
N ALA A 142 -19.54 -6.48 -2.50
CA ALA A 142 -19.55 -7.39 -1.35
C ALA A 142 -20.98 -7.79 -0.96
N VAL A 143 -21.91 -6.83 -0.92
CA VAL A 143 -23.33 -7.09 -0.64
C VAL A 143 -23.94 -7.97 -1.72
N GLN A 144 -23.62 -7.77 -3.00
CA GLN A 144 -24.11 -8.64 -4.07
C GLN A 144 -23.58 -10.06 -3.95
N ILE A 145 -22.29 -10.24 -3.66
CA ILE A 145 -21.71 -11.58 -3.48
C ILE A 145 -22.35 -12.28 -2.27
N ILE A 146 -22.46 -11.58 -1.13
CA ILE A 146 -23.10 -12.14 0.08
C ILE A 146 -24.58 -12.47 -0.20
N GLY A 147 -25.30 -11.59 -0.89
CA GLY A 147 -26.69 -11.81 -1.28
C GLY A 147 -26.86 -13.02 -2.19
N ALA A 148 -26.00 -13.18 -3.20
CA ALA A 148 -26.00 -14.35 -4.09
C ALA A 148 -25.79 -15.66 -3.32
N VAL A 149 -24.85 -15.66 -2.37
CA VAL A 149 -24.50 -16.83 -1.56
C VAL A 149 -25.63 -17.19 -0.59
N LEU A 150 -26.23 -16.21 0.08
CA LEU A 150 -27.27 -16.45 1.10
C LEU A 150 -28.62 -16.78 0.48
N ALA A 151 -29.01 -16.08 -0.59
CA ALA A 151 -30.31 -16.24 -1.24
C ALA A 151 -30.27 -17.22 -2.43
N GLU A 152 -29.13 -17.85 -2.71
CA GLU A 152 -28.94 -18.80 -3.82
C GLU A 152 -29.50 -18.26 -5.14
N ILE A 153 -29.20 -16.99 -5.43
CA ILE A 153 -29.75 -16.30 -6.62
C ILE A 153 -29.05 -16.85 -7.86
N ASP A 154 -29.80 -17.57 -8.68
CA ASP A 154 -29.32 -18.14 -9.94
C ASP A 154 -29.93 -17.45 -11.17
N GLU A 155 -30.04 -16.12 -11.12
CA GLU A 155 -30.54 -15.34 -12.26
C GLU A 155 -29.39 -14.75 -13.08
N ASP A 156 -29.40 -15.01 -14.40
CA ASP A 156 -28.42 -14.48 -15.36
C ASP A 156 -28.22 -12.96 -15.25
N VAL A 157 -29.31 -12.22 -15.08
CA VAL A 157 -29.28 -10.75 -14.97
C VAL A 157 -28.49 -10.32 -13.73
N TYR A 158 -28.64 -11.06 -12.63
CA TYR A 158 -27.93 -10.80 -11.39
C TYR A 158 -26.42 -10.98 -11.56
N TYR A 159 -25.98 -12.09 -12.16
CA TYR A 159 -24.56 -12.34 -12.41
C TYR A 159 -23.94 -11.35 -13.40
N ARG A 160 -24.70 -10.86 -14.39
CA ARG A 160 -24.25 -9.79 -15.29
C ARG A 160 -24.02 -8.48 -14.54
N LEU A 161 -24.92 -8.12 -13.62
CA LEU A 161 -24.76 -6.94 -12.77
C LEU A 161 -23.55 -7.09 -11.83
N LEU A 162 -23.39 -8.26 -11.20
CA LEU A 162 -22.26 -8.59 -10.35
C LEU A 162 -20.93 -8.46 -11.11
N ALA A 163 -20.85 -9.01 -12.32
CA ALA A 163 -19.68 -8.88 -13.18
C ALA A 163 -19.39 -7.42 -13.55
N ALA A 164 -20.42 -6.63 -13.90
CA ALA A 164 -20.26 -5.22 -14.22
C ALA A 164 -19.72 -4.40 -13.03
N VAL A 165 -20.28 -4.59 -11.83
CA VAL A 165 -19.77 -3.95 -10.61
C VAL A 165 -18.34 -4.42 -10.29
N GLY A 166 -18.05 -5.71 -10.50
CA GLY A 166 -16.70 -6.28 -10.36
C GLY A 166 -15.67 -5.59 -11.24
N ILE A 167 -16.02 -5.30 -12.50
CA ILE A 167 -15.15 -4.55 -13.42
C ILE A 167 -14.91 -3.12 -12.91
N VAL A 168 -15.96 -2.42 -12.44
CA VAL A 168 -15.83 -1.07 -11.89
C VAL A 168 -14.89 -1.06 -10.68
N VAL A 169 -15.02 -2.04 -9.78
CA VAL A 169 -14.11 -2.19 -8.63
C VAL A 169 -12.68 -2.46 -9.10
N GLY A 170 -12.48 -3.39 -10.04
CA GLY A 170 -11.16 -3.69 -10.60
C GLY A 170 -10.49 -2.48 -11.28
N LEU A 171 -11.25 -1.66 -12.01
CA LEU A 171 -10.73 -0.43 -12.59
C LEU A 171 -10.42 0.63 -11.52
N GLY A 172 -11.30 0.79 -10.52
CA GLY A 172 -11.10 1.75 -9.43
C GLY A 172 -9.83 1.47 -8.63
N THR A 173 -9.51 0.20 -8.39
CA THR A 173 -8.32 -0.20 -7.64
C THR A 173 -7.03 0.03 -8.42
N LEU A 174 -7.08 -0.05 -9.76
CA LEU A 174 -5.97 0.31 -10.64
C LEU A 174 -5.77 1.84 -10.78
N ILE A 175 -6.84 2.62 -10.70
CA ILE A 175 -6.77 4.08 -10.81
C ILE A 175 -6.00 4.71 -9.64
N VAL A 176 -6.15 4.19 -8.41
CA VAL A 176 -5.50 4.73 -7.21
C VAL A 176 -3.96 4.77 -7.32
N PRO A 177 -3.23 3.68 -7.62
CA PRO A 177 -1.78 3.73 -7.76
C PRO A 177 -1.33 4.60 -8.95
N ILE A 178 -2.12 4.68 -10.01
CA ILE A 178 -1.84 5.56 -11.17
C ILE A 178 -1.92 7.03 -10.75
N LEU A 179 -3.01 7.43 -10.08
CA LEU A 179 -3.17 8.81 -9.57
C LEU A 179 -2.06 9.18 -8.57
N MET A 180 -1.66 8.25 -7.70
CA MET A 180 -0.51 8.46 -6.80
C MET A 180 0.78 8.71 -7.57
N LYS A 181 1.04 7.94 -8.64
CA LYS A 181 2.23 8.11 -9.49
C LYS A 181 2.21 9.46 -10.20
N LEU A 182 1.08 9.83 -10.80
CA LEU A 182 0.91 11.11 -11.50
C LEU A 182 1.02 12.32 -10.56
N SER A 183 0.45 12.24 -9.35
CA SER A 183 0.58 13.31 -8.34
C SER A 183 2.04 13.50 -7.91
N LYS A 184 2.78 12.40 -7.74
CA LYS A 184 4.21 12.45 -7.39
C LYS A 184 5.04 13.04 -8.52
N GLU A 185 4.71 12.74 -9.77
CA GLU A 185 5.40 13.25 -10.96
C GLU A 185 5.07 14.72 -11.21
N GLY A 186 3.81 15.13 -11.04
CA GLY A 186 3.40 16.54 -11.07
C GLY A 186 4.06 17.38 -9.98
N LYS A 187 4.19 16.86 -8.76
CA LYS A 187 4.97 17.50 -7.68
C LYS A 187 6.47 17.59 -7.99
N ARG A 188 7.04 16.58 -8.65
CA ARG A 188 8.45 16.59 -9.12
C ARG A 188 8.71 17.59 -10.24
N VAL A 189 7.74 17.82 -11.12
CA VAL A 189 7.89 18.78 -12.23
C VAL A 189 7.60 20.21 -11.77
N ALA A 190 6.68 20.41 -10.83
CA ALA A 190 6.35 21.71 -10.26
C ALA A 190 7.43 22.24 -9.29
N ASP A 191 8.26 21.36 -8.73
CA ASP A 191 9.44 21.72 -7.94
C ASP A 191 10.71 21.09 -8.57
N PRO A 192 11.34 21.80 -9.53
CA PRO A 192 12.60 21.35 -10.15
C PRO A 192 13.77 21.22 -9.17
N TRP A 193 13.65 21.78 -7.96
CA TRP A 193 14.67 21.79 -6.91
C TRP A 193 14.40 20.71 -5.85
N HIS A 194 13.90 19.56 -6.28
CA HIS A 194 13.62 18.43 -5.40
C HIS A 194 14.93 17.79 -4.90
N TYR A 195 15.58 18.41 -3.90
CA TYR A 195 16.58 17.75 -3.08
C TYR A 195 15.95 16.51 -2.44
N SER A 196 16.69 15.40 -2.45
CA SER A 196 16.28 14.15 -1.81
C SER A 196 15.95 14.43 -0.35
N ARG A 197 14.72 14.15 0.07
CA ARG A 197 14.23 14.40 1.42
C ARG A 197 14.99 13.62 2.51
N GLU A 198 15.92 12.74 2.13
CA GLU A 198 16.85 12.06 3.04
C GLU A 198 18.01 12.94 3.53
N GLU A 199 18.27 14.11 2.92
CA GLU A 199 19.39 15.00 3.29
C GLU A 199 18.97 16.43 3.66
N VAL A 200 17.68 16.69 3.90
CA VAL A 200 17.27 18.01 4.41
C VAL A 200 17.29 17.99 5.94
N GLU A 201 18.47 18.19 6.51
CA GLU A 201 18.60 18.52 7.93
C GLU A 201 17.85 19.83 8.18
N THR A 202 16.70 19.73 8.85
CA THR A 202 15.92 20.90 9.22
C THR A 202 16.68 21.64 10.32
N LEU A 203 17.37 22.72 9.95
CA LEU A 203 18.02 23.62 10.89
C LEU A 203 16.97 24.46 11.61
N ILE A 204 16.68 24.08 12.85
CA ILE A 204 15.87 24.89 13.77
C ILE A 204 16.80 25.91 14.41
N LEU A 205 16.55 27.19 14.14
CA LEU A 205 17.39 28.29 14.57
C LEU A 205 16.56 29.25 15.42
N GLU A 206 17.00 29.51 16.65
CA GLU A 206 16.41 30.52 17.52
C GLU A 206 17.12 31.87 17.32
N ARG A 207 16.34 32.93 17.14
CA ARG A 207 16.87 34.27 16.93
C ARG A 207 17.33 34.85 18.26
N VAL A 208 18.62 35.16 18.37
CA VAL A 208 19.19 35.73 19.60
C VAL A 208 19.22 37.25 19.51
N GLU A 209 19.90 37.81 18.50
CA GLU A 209 20.01 39.26 18.36
C GLU A 209 20.41 39.67 16.92
N GLY A 210 19.70 40.61 16.31
CA GLY A 210 19.95 41.07 14.94
C GLY A 210 19.83 39.95 13.89
N ASP A 211 20.94 39.70 13.17
CA ASP A 211 21.09 38.66 12.13
C ASP A 211 21.81 37.40 12.66
N ARG A 212 21.95 37.26 13.99
CA ARG A 212 22.56 36.09 14.63
C ARG A 212 21.51 35.13 15.17
N PHE A 213 21.67 33.88 14.81
CA PHE A 213 20.80 32.77 15.13
C PHE A 213 21.58 31.67 15.85
N THR A 214 20.96 30.93 16.76
CA THR A 214 21.61 29.84 17.50
C THR A 214 20.85 28.54 17.32
N ASP A 215 21.58 27.43 17.16
CA ASP A 215 21.00 26.09 17.09
C ASP A 215 20.82 25.45 18.49
N PRO A 216 20.09 24.32 18.62
CA PRO A 216 19.96 23.62 19.90
C PRO A 216 21.28 23.09 20.47
N ALA A 217 22.35 23.05 19.67
CA ALA A 217 23.70 22.66 20.09
C ALA A 217 24.53 23.87 20.57
N GLY A 218 23.95 25.08 20.63
CA GLY A 218 24.59 26.29 21.11
C GLY A 218 25.54 26.96 20.11
N ARG A 219 25.52 26.56 18.84
CA ARG A 219 26.35 27.18 17.79
C ARG A 219 25.63 28.38 17.20
N THR A 220 26.35 29.48 17.03
CA THR A 220 25.80 30.73 16.50
C THR A 220 26.14 30.91 15.02
N TYR A 221 25.12 31.20 14.22
CA TYR A 221 25.20 31.43 12.77
C TYR A 221 24.78 32.86 12.45
N LYS A 222 25.45 33.47 11.47
CA LYS A 222 25.00 34.72 10.84
C LYS A 222 24.29 34.36 9.55
N VAL A 223 22.98 34.58 9.49
CA VAL A 223 22.16 34.20 8.33
C VAL A 223 22.08 35.40 7.39
N THR A 224 22.57 35.22 6.17
CA THR A 224 22.48 36.25 5.12
C THR A 224 21.54 35.73 4.05
N ARG A 225 20.50 36.51 3.74
CA ARG A 225 19.55 36.16 2.67
C ARG A 225 20.28 36.26 1.35
N THR A 226 20.39 35.13 0.65
CA THR A 226 20.90 35.12 -0.72
C THR A 226 19.69 35.26 -1.62
N ASP A 227 19.40 36.49 -2.06
CA ASP A 227 18.45 36.70 -3.14
C ASP A 227 19.16 36.25 -4.42
N ALA A 228 18.66 35.18 -5.03
CA ALA A 228 19.23 34.61 -6.24
C ALA A 228 18.84 35.47 -7.45
N GLU A 229 19.35 36.69 -7.53
CA GLU A 229 19.34 37.53 -8.73
C GLU A 229 20.53 38.51 -8.68
N GLU A 230 21.22 38.63 -9.82
CA GLU A 230 22.42 39.45 -10.09
C GLU A 230 23.79 38.90 -9.65
N SER A 231 24.21 37.82 -10.31
CA SER A 231 25.63 37.62 -10.62
C SER A 231 26.00 38.51 -11.83
N GLY A 232 26.49 39.72 -11.57
CA GLY A 232 26.95 40.64 -12.60
C GLY A 232 28.01 41.61 -12.05
N ASP A 233 29.27 41.17 -12.13
CA ASP A 233 30.48 41.97 -12.29
C ASP A 233 30.70 43.22 -11.41
N GLY A 234 31.69 43.14 -10.51
CA GLY A 234 32.12 44.26 -9.69
C GLY A 234 33.43 43.95 -8.97
N GLY A 235 34.53 44.08 -9.71
CA GLY A 235 35.88 43.72 -9.31
C GLY A 235 36.33 44.17 -7.91
N THR A 236 37.06 43.26 -7.28
CA THR A 236 37.83 43.46 -6.06
C THR A 236 38.90 44.54 -6.30
N ARG A 237 38.87 45.64 -5.53
CA ARG A 237 40.03 46.48 -5.27
C ARG A 237 40.37 46.41 -3.79
N GLU A 238 41.59 45.92 -3.55
CA GLU A 238 42.59 46.28 -2.53
C GLU A 238 42.13 46.96 -1.23
N GLY A 239 42.60 46.40 -0.11
CA GLY A 239 42.53 47.00 1.22
C GLY A 239 43.40 46.22 2.22
N GLU A 240 44.70 46.20 1.93
CA GLU A 240 45.78 45.84 2.84
C GLU A 240 45.85 46.86 3.99
N SER A 241 45.88 46.43 5.26
CA SER A 241 46.49 47.15 6.40
C SER A 241 46.49 46.27 7.68
N GLU A 242 47.66 45.66 7.88
CA GLU A 242 48.41 45.41 9.12
C GLU A 242 47.74 45.54 10.51
N GLU A 243 47.68 44.38 11.17
CA GLU A 243 48.28 44.06 12.47
C GLU A 243 48.98 45.21 13.25
N VAL A 244 48.46 45.55 14.43
CA VAL A 244 49.26 46.14 15.52
C VAL A 244 48.97 45.38 16.81
N ALA A 245 49.95 44.59 17.23
CA ALA A 245 50.07 44.03 18.57
C ALA A 245 50.63 45.08 19.55
N THR A 246 50.18 44.99 20.80
CA THR A 246 50.97 45.31 22.00
C THR A 246 50.79 44.17 22.97
#